data_AF-A0A068YMV6-F1
#
_entry.id   AF-A0A068YMV6-F1
#
_cell.length_a   1.000
_cell.length_b   1.000
_cell.length_c   1.000
_cell.angle_alpha   90.00
_cell.angle_beta   90.00
_cell.angle_gamma   90.00
#
_symmetry.space_group_name_H-M   'P 1'
#
loop_
_entity.id
_entity.type
_entity.pdbx_description
1 polymer ?
#
loop_
_entity_poly.entity_id
_entity_poly.type
_entity_poly.pdbx_seq_one_letter_code
_entity_poly.pdbx_strand_id
1 'polypeptide(L)'
;MATDNKQPHEYPYPSWYHSLHAYSRASDDLRRQAELMRQRGKAIRIESDALAKYYQLDVNNRLRDRIQCNREFVHMLRDLLNAIISVTQTLGDIKIQADQFLANLNDAMTVNVESLTHRDTRRDGDYVLDDVQEHLRREAQLQKEIRDELQGIIDDAVVHLKALVAIRREAEEAIANKKETIEIDVGVHNANEKSANIGFKPFRTRNVSNYLELQTYEDLFRDLLSRGEECVAKARALCEQLYDALNRATNRLRQKAEDVSQRLRRRIFETSSALRELRYQQVELERMKEKLLMDIAEWQSSRASKVAQQKLSETRTEERTKRPGLENAKDAVYYGLNEEHSHLVEVIDALDEQIVKAREQLQMVEDRLGEVCERMRVLNRSLAVDRQVFGLRCRL
;
A
#
# COMPACT_ATOMS: atom_id res chain seq x y z
N MET A 1 99.94 -70.05 51.35
CA MET A 1 99.83 -69.98 49.88
C MET A 1 99.14 -71.25 49.43
N ALA A 2 97.82 -71.21 49.24
CA ALA A 2 97.09 -72.30 48.62
C ALA A 2 97.28 -72.14 47.11
N THR A 3 98.06 -73.04 46.51
CA THR A 3 98.13 -73.20 45.06
C THR A 3 96.82 -73.82 44.60
N ASP A 4 96.03 -73.08 43.83
CA ASP A 4 94.91 -73.64 43.08
C ASP A 4 95.39 -74.82 42.24
N ASN A 5 94.83 -76.01 42.48
CA ASN A 5 95.11 -77.22 41.72
C ASN A 5 94.60 -77.03 40.29
N LYS A 6 95.52 -76.80 39.36
CA LYS A 6 95.27 -76.73 37.92
C LYS A 6 94.89 -78.13 37.42
N GLN A 7 93.73 -78.29 36.78
CA GLN A 7 93.33 -79.59 36.22
C GLN A 7 94.34 -80.08 35.15
N PRO A 8 94.70 -81.39 35.12
CA PRO A 8 95.73 -81.92 34.25
C PRO A 8 95.17 -82.27 32.87
N HIS A 9 95.03 -81.27 32.01
CA HIS A 9 94.73 -81.46 30.59
C HIS A 9 95.61 -80.50 29.76
N GLU A 10 96.84 -80.93 29.45
CA GLU A 10 97.70 -80.21 28.49
C GLU A 10 97.27 -80.59 27.07
N TYR A 11 96.63 -79.67 26.37
CA TYR A 11 96.24 -79.85 24.98
C TYR A 11 97.46 -79.69 24.06
N PRO A 12 97.63 -80.52 23.01
CA PRO A 12 98.70 -80.34 22.02
C PRO A 12 98.65 -78.94 21.41
N TYR A 13 99.80 -78.27 21.24
CA TYR A 13 99.88 -76.90 20.71
C TYR A 13 99.06 -76.67 19.43
N PRO A 14 99.05 -77.59 18.43
CA PRO A 14 98.17 -77.44 17.27
C PRO A 14 96.68 -77.45 17.64
N SER A 15 96.25 -78.26 18.59
CA SER A 15 94.85 -78.35 19.03
C SER A 15 94.40 -77.09 19.77
N TRP A 16 95.26 -76.53 20.64
CA TRP A 16 94.99 -75.25 21.31
C TRP A 16 94.94 -74.09 20.31
N TYR A 17 95.89 -74.05 19.36
CA TYR A 17 95.95 -73.02 18.32
C TYR A 17 94.73 -73.04 17.39
N HIS A 18 94.27 -74.22 16.95
CA HIS A 18 93.05 -74.35 16.16
C HIS A 18 91.79 -73.94 16.94
N SER A 19 91.69 -74.29 18.22
CA SER A 19 90.58 -73.87 19.08
C SER A 19 90.54 -72.35 19.27
N LEU A 20 91.69 -71.72 19.51
CA LEU A 20 91.81 -70.27 19.63
C LEU A 20 91.44 -69.55 18.31
N HIS A 21 91.89 -70.09 17.17
CA HIS A 21 91.50 -69.58 15.85
C HIS A 21 90.00 -69.75 15.57
N ALA A 22 89.40 -70.87 15.95
CA ALA A 22 87.95 -71.10 15.84
C ALA A 22 87.16 -70.12 16.73
N TYR A 23 87.61 -69.87 17.96
CA TYR A 23 87.05 -68.85 18.85
C TYR A 23 87.16 -67.44 18.25
N SER A 24 88.31 -67.08 17.68
CA SER A 24 88.49 -65.79 17.00
C SER A 24 87.55 -65.65 15.81
N ARG A 25 87.46 -66.68 14.95
CA ARG A 25 86.54 -66.72 13.80
C ARG A 25 85.08 -66.58 14.21
N ALA A 26 84.64 -67.34 15.23
CA ALA A 26 83.28 -67.25 15.76
C ALA A 26 82.98 -65.85 16.34
N SER A 27 83.97 -65.24 17.02
CA SER A 27 83.85 -63.88 17.54
C SER A 27 83.78 -62.82 16.42
N ASP A 28 84.53 -63.02 15.33
CA ASP A 28 84.51 -62.16 14.14
C ASP A 28 83.17 -62.26 13.40
N ASP A 29 82.63 -63.47 13.23
CA ASP A 29 81.33 -63.70 12.60
C ASP A 29 80.19 -63.11 13.44
N LEU A 30 80.21 -63.30 14.77
CA LEU A 30 79.24 -62.69 15.68
C LEU A 30 79.32 -61.16 15.62
N ARG A 31 80.52 -60.59 15.62
CA ARG A 31 80.75 -59.15 15.48
C ARG A 31 80.26 -58.62 14.14
N ARG A 32 80.46 -59.36 13.04
CA ARG A 32 79.93 -59.01 11.72
C ARG A 32 78.40 -59.03 11.70
N GLN A 33 77.77 -60.07 12.26
CA GLN A 33 76.32 -60.16 12.37
C GLN A 33 75.72 -59.03 13.23
N ALA A 34 76.36 -58.72 14.37
CA ALA A 34 75.98 -57.59 15.22
C ALA A 34 76.12 -56.25 14.48
N GLU A 35 77.19 -56.04 13.72
CA GLU A 35 77.37 -54.80 12.96
C GLU A 35 76.34 -54.67 11.83
N LEU A 36 76.03 -55.76 11.11
CA LEU A 36 74.95 -55.79 10.12
C LEU A 36 73.59 -55.47 10.76
N MET A 37 73.28 -56.05 11.93
CA MET A 37 72.06 -55.74 12.68
C MET A 37 72.01 -54.26 13.10
N ARG A 38 73.13 -53.71 13.59
CA ARG A 38 73.24 -52.28 13.96
C ARG A 38 73.06 -51.37 12.76
N GLN A 39 73.66 -51.69 11.62
CA GLN A 39 73.49 -50.93 10.38
C GLN A 39 72.05 -50.98 9.90
N ARG A 40 71.41 -52.16 9.91
CA ARG A 40 70.00 -52.31 9.58
C ARG A 40 69.10 -51.53 10.53
N GLY A 41 69.36 -51.58 11.84
CA GLY A 41 68.62 -50.81 12.84
C GLY A 41 68.78 -49.29 12.65
N LYS A 42 69.99 -48.82 12.32
CA LYS A 42 70.24 -47.42 11.98
C LYS A 42 69.48 -47.00 10.71
N ALA A 43 69.50 -47.83 9.66
CA ALA A 43 68.79 -47.57 8.42
C ALA A 43 67.28 -47.46 8.67
N ILE A 44 66.70 -48.44 9.36
CA ILE A 44 65.27 -48.44 9.71
C ILE A 44 64.90 -47.18 10.49
N ARG A 45 65.69 -46.80 11.51
CA ARG A 45 65.41 -45.59 12.31
C ARG A 45 65.41 -44.33 11.46
N ILE A 46 66.45 -44.14 10.65
CA ILE A 46 66.57 -42.94 9.80
C ILE A 46 65.42 -42.88 8.79
N GLU A 47 65.12 -44.00 8.14
CA GLU A 47 64.04 -44.11 7.17
C GLU A 47 62.66 -43.89 7.83
N SER A 48 62.40 -44.51 8.98
CA SER A 48 61.15 -44.35 9.70
C SER A 48 60.94 -42.94 10.22
N ASP A 49 62.00 -42.30 10.74
CA ASP A 49 61.93 -40.92 11.23
C ASP A 49 61.62 -39.95 10.07
N ALA A 50 62.30 -40.14 8.94
CA ALA A 50 62.07 -39.34 7.73
C ALA A 50 60.64 -39.53 7.19
N LEU A 51 60.17 -40.77 7.06
CA LEU A 51 58.82 -41.07 6.59
C LEU A 51 57.75 -40.53 7.55
N ALA A 52 57.91 -40.70 8.87
CA ALA A 52 56.96 -40.19 9.84
C ALA A 52 56.85 -38.66 9.77
N LYS A 53 57.97 -37.95 9.66
CA LYS A 53 57.99 -36.49 9.50
C LYS A 53 57.39 -36.05 8.16
N TYR A 54 57.68 -36.78 7.09
CA TYR A 54 57.10 -36.51 5.77
C TYR A 54 55.56 -36.59 5.82
N TYR A 55 55.00 -37.69 6.34
CA TYR A 55 53.54 -37.85 6.42
C TYR A 55 52.88 -36.83 7.36
N GLN A 56 53.51 -36.50 8.48
CA GLN A 56 53.02 -35.42 9.36
C GLN A 56 52.95 -34.09 8.62
N LEU A 57 54.00 -33.74 7.88
CA LEU A 57 54.04 -32.50 7.11
C LEU A 57 52.99 -32.48 6.00
N ASP A 58 52.85 -33.57 5.24
CA ASP A 58 51.84 -33.70 4.19
C ASP A 58 50.41 -33.54 4.76
N VAL A 59 50.08 -34.24 5.85
CA VAL A 59 48.76 -34.10 6.49
C VAL A 59 48.54 -32.71 7.07
N ASN A 60 49.56 -32.09 7.68
CA ASN A 60 49.45 -30.72 8.20
C ASN A 60 49.20 -29.70 7.09
N ASN A 61 49.84 -29.86 5.92
CA ASN A 61 49.55 -29.02 4.76
C ASN A 61 48.09 -29.17 4.32
N ARG A 62 47.57 -30.41 4.22
CA ARG A 62 46.16 -30.67 3.86
C ARG A 62 45.19 -30.09 4.90
N LEU A 63 45.50 -30.18 6.19
CA LEU A 63 44.71 -29.57 7.27
C LEU A 63 44.70 -28.05 7.14
N ARG A 64 45.85 -27.42 6.92
CA ARG A 64 45.96 -25.97 6.70
C ARG A 64 45.09 -25.52 5.54
N ASP A 65 45.17 -26.21 4.40
CA ASP A 65 44.42 -25.86 3.21
C ASP A 65 42.90 -26.02 3.46
N ARG A 66 42.48 -27.07 4.20
CA ARG A 66 41.08 -27.26 4.59
C ARG A 66 40.56 -26.18 5.56
N ILE A 67 41.37 -25.78 6.54
CA ILE A 67 41.05 -24.68 7.46
C ILE A 67 40.82 -23.40 6.68
N GLN A 68 41.69 -23.10 5.71
CA GLN A 68 41.57 -21.91 4.88
C GLN A 68 40.28 -21.93 4.03
N CYS A 69 40.00 -23.05 3.37
CA CYS A 69 38.75 -23.26 2.63
C CYS A 69 37.50 -23.07 3.53
N ASN A 70 37.50 -23.64 4.75
CA ASN A 70 36.40 -23.44 5.69
C ASN A 70 36.25 -21.97 6.12
N ARG A 71 37.34 -21.22 6.28
CA ARG A 71 37.29 -19.78 6.58
C ARG A 71 36.65 -18.98 5.45
N GLU A 72 37.02 -19.27 4.20
CA GLU A 72 36.42 -18.64 3.02
C GLU A 72 34.91 -18.91 2.93
N PHE A 73 34.48 -20.14 3.24
CA PHE A 73 33.06 -20.47 3.33
C PHE A 73 32.32 -19.67 4.40
N VAL A 74 32.93 -19.49 5.58
CA VAL A 74 32.35 -18.64 6.64
C VAL A 74 32.25 -17.18 6.18
N HIS A 75 33.23 -16.68 5.42
CA HIS A 75 33.15 -15.34 4.86
C HIS A 75 31.98 -15.19 3.89
N MET A 76 31.83 -16.08 2.91
CA MET A 76 30.72 -16.05 1.95
C MET A 76 29.35 -16.15 2.64
N LEU A 77 29.20 -17.05 3.63
CA LEU A 77 27.94 -17.16 4.38
C LEU A 77 27.63 -15.92 5.22
N ARG A 78 28.65 -15.24 5.76
CA ARG A 78 28.46 -13.99 6.50
C ARG A 78 28.00 -12.86 5.58
N ASP A 79 28.58 -12.76 4.38
CA ASP A 79 28.18 -11.75 3.39
C ASP A 79 26.72 -11.97 2.97
N LEU A 80 26.35 -13.24 2.69
CA LEU A 80 24.97 -13.61 2.42
C LEU A 80 24.04 -13.30 3.61
N LEU A 81 24.43 -13.66 4.84
CA LEU A 81 23.65 -13.39 6.05
C LEU A 81 23.40 -11.89 6.23
N ASN A 82 24.42 -11.06 6.04
CA ASN A 82 24.29 -9.61 6.11
C ASN A 82 23.33 -9.07 5.04
N ALA A 83 23.40 -9.60 3.82
CA ALA A 83 22.48 -9.25 2.75
C ALA A 83 21.02 -9.64 3.07
N ILE A 84 20.80 -10.84 3.63
CA ILE A 84 19.48 -11.31 4.09
C ILE A 84 18.94 -10.39 5.19
N ILE A 85 19.74 -10.04 6.20
CA ILE A 85 19.32 -9.17 7.30
C ILE A 85 18.93 -7.79 6.77
N SER A 86 19.78 -7.19 5.93
CA SER A 86 19.54 -5.86 5.35
C SER A 86 18.26 -5.82 4.50
N VAL A 87 18.05 -6.80 3.62
CA VAL A 87 16.86 -6.83 2.77
C VAL A 87 15.60 -7.16 3.55
N THR A 88 15.70 -7.99 4.61
CA THR A 88 14.56 -8.29 5.50
C THR A 88 14.07 -7.03 6.21
N GLN A 89 14.99 -6.20 6.71
CA GLN A 89 14.64 -4.91 7.32
C GLN A 89 13.99 -3.98 6.29
N THR A 90 14.61 -3.80 5.13
CA THR A 90 14.11 -2.93 4.07
C THR A 90 12.71 -3.33 3.59
N LEU A 91 12.49 -4.62 3.33
CA LEU A 91 11.18 -5.15 2.93
C LEU A 91 10.13 -5.00 4.04
N GLY A 92 10.53 -5.23 5.30
CA GLY A 92 9.67 -5.02 6.47
C GLY A 92 9.22 -3.57 6.61
N ASP A 93 10.14 -2.62 6.46
CA ASP A 93 9.86 -1.18 6.59
C ASP A 93 8.92 -0.68 5.49
N ILE A 94 9.17 -1.07 4.22
CA ILE A 94 8.30 -0.70 3.10
C ILE A 94 6.92 -1.35 3.24
N LYS A 95 6.85 -2.60 3.73
CA LYS A 95 5.57 -3.27 4.01
C LYS A 95 4.75 -2.51 5.04
N ILE A 96 5.37 -2.05 6.13
CA ILE A 96 4.70 -1.23 7.16
C ILE A 96 4.17 0.07 6.56
N GLN A 97 4.96 0.75 5.71
CA GLN A 97 4.51 1.95 5.02
C GLN A 97 3.32 1.66 4.10
N ALA A 98 3.33 0.52 3.41
CA ALA A 98 2.22 0.09 2.56
C ALA A 98 0.94 -0.21 3.36
N ASP A 99 1.04 -0.85 4.52
CA ASP A 99 -0.12 -1.07 5.41
C ASP A 99 -0.72 0.26 5.90
N GLN A 100 0.14 1.20 6.30
CA GLN A 100 -0.29 2.54 6.74
C GLN A 100 -0.98 3.29 5.60
N PHE A 101 -0.44 3.18 4.39
CA PHE A 101 -1.08 3.73 3.20
C PHE A 101 -2.46 3.12 2.94
N LEU A 102 -2.60 1.79 3.06
CA LEU A 102 -3.89 1.11 2.93
C LEU A 102 -4.89 1.52 4.01
N ALA A 103 -4.44 1.75 5.25
CA ALA A 103 -5.30 2.27 6.32
C ALA A 103 -5.87 3.65 5.94
N ASN A 104 -5.00 4.58 5.52
CA ASN A 104 -5.42 5.91 5.06
C ASN A 104 -6.34 5.83 3.82
N LEU A 105 -6.09 4.88 2.92
CA LEU A 105 -6.95 4.64 1.76
C LEU A 105 -8.34 4.15 2.20
N ASN A 106 -8.44 3.28 3.19
CA ASN A 106 -9.73 2.81 3.71
C ASN A 106 -10.55 3.95 4.34
N ASP A 107 -9.90 4.87 5.05
CA ASP A 107 -10.54 6.10 5.54
C ASP A 107 -11.06 6.94 4.37
N ALA A 108 -10.23 7.10 3.33
CA ALA A 108 -10.62 7.83 2.12
C ALA A 108 -11.77 7.18 1.35
N MET A 109 -11.83 5.84 1.32
CA MET A 109 -12.96 5.09 0.77
C MET A 109 -14.24 5.34 1.56
N THR A 110 -14.15 5.40 2.89
CA THR A 110 -15.29 5.69 3.76
C THR A 110 -15.86 7.08 3.48
N VAL A 111 -15.00 8.10 3.37
CA VAL A 111 -15.41 9.46 2.99
C VAL A 111 -16.07 9.48 1.61
N ASN A 112 -15.61 8.68 0.66
CA ASN A 112 -16.22 8.60 -0.66
C ASN A 112 -17.61 7.93 -0.62
N VAL A 113 -17.77 6.87 0.18
CA VAL A 113 -19.08 6.24 0.43
C VAL A 113 -20.03 7.23 1.10
N GLU A 114 -19.58 7.95 2.14
CA GLU A 114 -20.36 9.03 2.78
C GLU A 114 -20.74 10.13 1.77
N SER A 115 -19.83 10.49 0.88
CA SER A 115 -20.10 11.47 -0.17
C SER A 115 -21.22 11.02 -1.11
N LEU A 116 -21.20 9.76 -1.54
CA LEU A 116 -22.25 9.16 -2.38
C LEU A 116 -23.58 9.07 -1.63
N THR A 117 -23.58 8.61 -0.38
CA THR A 117 -24.81 8.45 0.42
C THR A 117 -25.47 9.79 0.71
N HIS A 118 -24.69 10.83 1.04
CA HIS A 118 -25.22 12.19 1.18
C HIS A 118 -25.83 12.69 -0.12
N ARG A 119 -25.19 12.47 -1.26
CA ARG A 119 -25.73 12.88 -2.57
C ARG A 119 -27.02 12.14 -2.94
N ASP A 120 -27.18 10.90 -2.50
CA ASP A 120 -28.39 10.11 -2.71
C ASP A 120 -29.58 10.62 -1.87
N THR A 121 -29.35 11.50 -0.87
CA THR A 121 -30.44 12.16 -0.13
C THR A 121 -31.13 13.30 -0.90
N ARG A 122 -30.60 13.69 -2.07
CA ARG A 122 -31.24 14.66 -2.97
C ARG A 122 -32.59 14.09 -3.44
N ARG A 123 -33.59 14.97 -3.55
CA ARG A 123 -34.99 14.59 -3.83
C ARG A 123 -35.52 15.29 -5.08
N ASP A 124 -36.66 14.80 -5.55
CA ASP A 124 -37.48 15.43 -6.59
C ASP A 124 -36.70 15.64 -7.90
N GLY A 125 -37.00 16.71 -8.65
CA GLY A 125 -36.38 17.01 -9.96
C GLY A 125 -34.87 17.30 -9.93
N ASP A 126 -34.23 17.27 -8.76
CA ASP A 126 -32.78 17.41 -8.60
C ASP A 126 -32.05 16.09 -8.32
N TYR A 127 -32.78 14.97 -8.21
CA TYR A 127 -32.18 13.63 -8.21
C TYR A 127 -31.78 13.25 -9.64
N VAL A 128 -30.63 13.75 -10.07
CA VAL A 128 -30.10 13.58 -11.42
C VAL A 128 -28.72 12.92 -11.37
N LEU A 129 -28.48 12.01 -12.29
CA LEU A 129 -27.15 11.50 -12.61
C LEU A 129 -26.32 12.64 -13.20
N ASP A 130 -25.50 13.26 -12.35
CA ASP A 130 -24.59 14.32 -12.72
C ASP A 130 -23.14 13.85 -12.76
N ASP A 131 -22.31 14.69 -13.38
CA ASP A 131 -20.88 14.43 -13.60
C ASP A 131 -20.13 14.15 -12.28
N VAL A 132 -20.54 14.80 -11.18
CA VAL A 132 -19.97 14.55 -9.86
C VAL A 132 -20.30 13.14 -9.36
N GLN A 133 -21.57 12.68 -9.46
CA GLN A 133 -21.96 11.34 -9.04
C GLN A 133 -21.20 10.26 -9.82
N GLU A 134 -21.05 10.45 -11.13
CA GLU A 134 -20.29 9.53 -11.98
C GLU A 134 -18.81 9.50 -11.57
N HIS A 135 -18.20 10.66 -11.35
CA HIS A 135 -16.79 10.73 -10.98
C HIS A 135 -16.50 10.18 -9.57
N LEU A 136 -17.42 10.31 -8.62
CA LEU A 136 -17.34 9.67 -7.29
C LEU A 136 -17.40 8.13 -7.39
N ARG A 137 -18.27 7.58 -8.26
CA ARG A 137 -18.32 6.13 -8.52
C ARG A 137 -17.04 5.61 -9.18
N ARG A 138 -16.51 6.36 -10.15
CA ARG A 138 -15.21 6.04 -10.78
C ARG A 138 -14.06 6.11 -9.76
N GLU A 139 -14.11 7.07 -8.83
CA GLU A 139 -13.14 7.15 -7.72
C GLU A 139 -13.24 5.93 -6.79
N ALA A 140 -14.46 5.49 -6.43
CA ALA A 140 -14.65 4.32 -5.59
C ALA A 140 -14.08 3.05 -6.24
N GLN A 141 -14.29 2.90 -7.55
CA GLN A 141 -13.73 1.79 -8.33
C GLN A 141 -12.20 1.85 -8.35
N LEU A 142 -11.61 3.02 -8.61
CA LEU A 142 -10.15 3.22 -8.58
C LEU A 142 -9.55 2.91 -7.21
N GLN A 143 -10.19 3.38 -6.13
CA GLN A 143 -9.74 3.12 -4.76
C GLN A 143 -9.74 1.62 -4.45
N LYS A 144 -10.80 0.90 -4.88
CA LYS A 144 -10.89 -0.55 -4.75
C LYS A 144 -9.76 -1.27 -5.50
N GLU A 145 -9.54 -0.91 -6.77
CA GLU A 145 -8.48 -1.50 -7.60
C GLU A 145 -7.10 -1.32 -6.98
N ILE A 146 -6.78 -0.10 -6.52
CA ILE A 146 -5.49 0.20 -5.88
C ILE A 146 -5.32 -0.57 -4.57
N ARG A 147 -6.39 -0.66 -3.76
CA ARG A 147 -6.35 -1.42 -2.51
C ARG A 147 -6.08 -2.90 -2.79
N ASP A 148 -6.78 -3.49 -3.74
CA ASP A 148 -6.65 -4.91 -4.08
C ASP A 148 -5.26 -5.20 -4.71
N GLU A 149 -4.72 -4.31 -5.55
CA GLU A 149 -3.35 -4.39 -6.08
C GLU A 149 -2.31 -4.36 -4.95
N LEU A 150 -2.36 -3.36 -4.08
CA LEU A 150 -1.38 -3.21 -3.00
C LEU A 150 -1.48 -4.34 -1.96
N GLN A 151 -2.69 -4.79 -1.63
CA GLN A 151 -2.87 -5.90 -0.69
C GLN A 151 -2.23 -7.18 -1.22
N GLY A 152 -2.37 -7.48 -2.51
CA GLY A 152 -1.72 -8.65 -3.13
C GLY A 152 -0.19 -8.60 -3.00
N ILE A 153 0.43 -7.45 -3.27
CA ILE A 153 1.89 -7.29 -3.14
C ILE A 153 2.34 -7.38 -1.67
N ILE A 154 1.54 -6.85 -0.73
CA ILE A 154 1.81 -6.97 0.71
C ILE A 154 1.74 -8.42 1.16
N ASP A 155 0.76 -9.19 0.70
CA ASP A 155 0.62 -10.61 1.03
C ASP A 155 1.83 -11.41 0.52
N ASP A 156 2.27 -11.15 -0.71
CA ASP A 156 3.49 -11.71 -1.29
C ASP A 156 4.73 -11.35 -0.46
N ALA A 157 4.84 -10.09 -0.01
CA ALA A 157 5.93 -9.64 0.85
C ALA A 157 5.93 -10.36 2.22
N VAL A 158 4.76 -10.58 2.82
CA VAL A 158 4.62 -11.31 4.10
C VAL A 158 5.05 -12.76 3.96
N VAL A 159 4.67 -13.42 2.87
CA VAL A 159 5.12 -14.79 2.57
C VAL A 159 6.63 -14.82 2.40
N HIS A 160 7.19 -13.87 1.64
CA HIS A 160 8.62 -13.83 1.36
C HIS A 160 9.47 -13.48 2.59
N LEU A 161 8.97 -12.62 3.50
CA LEU A 161 9.60 -12.36 4.79
C LEU A 161 9.75 -13.62 5.64
N LYS A 162 8.78 -14.56 5.59
CA LYS A 162 8.91 -15.86 6.27
C LYS A 162 10.01 -16.72 5.65
N ALA A 163 10.12 -16.73 4.32
CA ALA A 163 11.18 -17.43 3.61
C ALA A 163 12.58 -16.87 3.96
N LEU A 164 12.70 -15.54 4.05
CA LEU A 164 13.93 -14.88 4.50
C LEU A 164 14.33 -15.29 5.93
N VAL A 165 13.37 -15.44 6.85
CA VAL A 165 13.65 -15.92 8.21
C VAL A 165 14.14 -17.37 8.21
N ALA A 166 13.57 -18.23 7.35
CA ALA A 166 13.99 -19.63 7.25
C ALA A 166 15.44 -19.75 6.72
N ILE A 167 15.75 -19.10 5.59
CA ILE A 167 17.08 -19.16 4.99
C ILE A 167 18.14 -18.47 5.88
N ARG A 168 17.75 -17.44 6.64
CA ARG A 168 18.62 -16.83 7.66
C ARG A 168 19.06 -17.84 8.71
N ARG A 169 18.12 -18.63 9.25
CA ARG A 169 18.43 -19.66 10.27
C ARG A 169 19.36 -20.73 9.72
N GLU A 170 19.12 -21.20 8.49
CA GLU A 170 20.00 -22.16 7.81
C GLU A 170 21.44 -21.60 7.68
N ALA A 171 21.57 -20.34 7.28
CA ALA A 171 22.88 -19.69 7.17
C ALA A 171 23.58 -19.51 8.53
N GLU A 172 22.84 -19.10 9.57
CA GLU A 172 23.35 -18.97 10.94
C GLU A 172 23.88 -20.30 11.49
N GLU A 173 23.13 -21.39 11.30
CA GLU A 173 23.51 -22.74 11.69
C GLU A 173 24.75 -23.22 10.91
N ALA A 174 24.77 -23.02 9.59
CA ALA A 174 25.93 -23.37 8.75
C ALA A 174 27.20 -22.63 9.19
N ILE A 175 27.09 -21.34 9.55
CA ILE A 175 28.21 -20.56 10.09
C ILE A 175 28.67 -21.12 11.44
N ALA A 176 27.75 -21.46 12.35
CA ALA A 176 28.08 -22.00 13.66
C ALA A 176 28.83 -23.34 13.53
N ASN A 177 28.29 -24.27 12.75
CA ASN A 177 28.90 -25.57 12.48
C ASN A 177 30.30 -25.42 11.85
N LYS A 178 30.48 -24.42 10.98
CA LYS A 178 31.80 -24.15 10.39
C LYS A 178 32.82 -23.57 11.35
N LYS A 179 32.40 -22.69 12.25
CA LYS A 179 33.30 -22.17 13.30
C LYS A 179 33.80 -23.29 14.20
N GLU A 180 32.91 -24.18 14.64
CA GLU A 180 33.28 -25.34 15.44
C GLU A 180 34.22 -26.27 14.67
N THR A 181 33.94 -26.53 13.39
CA THR A 181 34.83 -27.32 12.52
C THR A 181 36.23 -26.70 12.44
N ILE A 182 36.32 -25.38 12.23
CA ILE A 182 37.61 -24.66 12.17
C ILE A 182 38.35 -24.75 13.50
N GLU A 183 37.66 -24.63 14.64
CA GLU A 183 38.26 -24.73 15.97
C GLU A 183 38.87 -26.12 16.19
N ILE A 184 38.13 -27.18 15.83
CA ILE A 184 38.61 -28.56 15.90
C ILE A 184 39.83 -28.74 14.99
N ASP A 185 39.74 -28.35 13.71
CA ASP A 185 40.81 -28.54 12.73
C ASP A 185 42.08 -27.77 13.12
N VAL A 186 41.95 -26.54 13.63
CA VAL A 186 43.07 -25.74 14.15
C VAL A 186 43.69 -26.40 15.37
N GLY A 187 42.87 -26.94 16.29
CA GLY A 187 43.34 -27.69 17.45
C GLY A 187 44.16 -28.93 17.05
N VAL A 188 43.68 -29.68 16.06
CA VAL A 188 44.37 -30.86 15.52
C VAL A 188 45.66 -30.47 14.79
N HIS A 189 45.63 -29.42 13.96
CA HIS A 189 46.80 -28.91 13.25
C HIS A 189 47.93 -28.47 14.20
N ASN A 190 47.57 -27.90 15.35
CA ASN A 190 48.54 -27.41 16.34
C ASN A 190 49.05 -28.52 17.28
N ALA A 191 48.43 -29.71 17.28
CA ALA A 191 48.87 -30.82 18.09
C ALA A 191 50.16 -31.44 17.54
N ASN A 192 51.08 -31.81 18.44
CA ASN A 192 52.34 -32.48 18.11
C ASN A 192 52.57 -33.67 19.06
N GLU A 193 53.62 -34.47 18.84
CA GLU A 193 53.82 -35.71 19.61
C GLU A 193 54.06 -35.49 21.11
N LYS A 194 54.38 -34.26 21.53
CA LYS A 194 54.61 -33.87 22.92
C LYS A 194 53.37 -33.24 23.58
N SER A 195 52.26 -33.12 22.85
CA SER A 195 51.04 -32.51 23.37
C SER A 195 50.36 -33.44 24.39
N ALA A 196 49.77 -32.88 25.45
CA ALA A 196 49.24 -33.65 26.58
C ALA A 196 48.13 -34.65 26.20
N ASN A 197 47.36 -34.37 25.14
CA ASN A 197 46.19 -35.16 24.73
C ASN A 197 46.50 -36.27 23.71
N ILE A 198 47.79 -36.53 23.44
CA ILE A 198 48.25 -37.57 22.51
C ILE A 198 48.31 -38.92 23.21
N GLY A 199 47.68 -39.93 22.61
CA GLY A 199 47.66 -41.30 23.13
C GLY A 199 46.91 -42.25 22.20
N PHE A 200 47.00 -43.55 22.48
CA PHE A 200 46.32 -44.57 21.70
C PHE A 200 44.80 -44.38 21.76
N LYS A 201 44.15 -44.32 20.59
CA LYS A 201 42.70 -44.17 20.49
C LYS A 201 42.07 -45.55 20.22
N PRO A 202 41.14 -46.03 21.07
CA PRO A 202 40.61 -47.39 21.00
C PRO A 202 39.84 -47.69 19.70
N PHE A 203 39.39 -46.66 18.98
CA PHE A 203 38.54 -46.80 17.79
C PHE A 203 39.08 -46.01 16.58
N ARG A 204 40.37 -46.16 16.24
CA ARG A 204 41.02 -45.43 15.12
C ARG A 204 40.31 -45.61 13.77
N THR A 205 39.85 -46.82 13.47
CA THR A 205 39.24 -47.18 12.17
C THR A 205 37.71 -47.18 12.21
N ARG A 206 37.10 -46.56 13.23
CA ARG A 206 35.65 -46.53 13.34
C ARG A 206 35.08 -45.69 12.20
N ASN A 207 34.36 -46.36 11.31
CA ASN A 207 33.46 -45.69 10.39
C ASN A 207 32.24 -45.23 11.19
N VAL A 208 32.18 -43.94 11.53
CA VAL A 208 30.95 -43.34 12.04
C VAL A 208 29.91 -43.37 10.90
N SER A 209 28.67 -43.77 11.19
CA SER A 209 27.60 -43.93 10.18
C SER A 209 27.19 -42.62 9.46
N ASN A 210 27.77 -41.48 9.82
CA ASN A 210 27.32 -40.14 9.44
C ASN A 210 28.39 -39.38 8.62
N TYR A 211 29.23 -40.05 7.83
CA TYR A 211 30.14 -39.34 6.95
C TYR A 211 29.39 -38.80 5.73
N LEU A 212 29.63 -37.52 5.46
CA LEU A 212 29.19 -36.86 4.24
C LEU A 212 30.39 -36.82 3.28
N GLU A 213 30.18 -37.27 2.04
CA GLU A 213 31.19 -37.13 1.00
C GLU A 213 31.49 -35.66 0.73
N LEU A 214 32.76 -35.32 0.49
CA LEU A 214 33.18 -33.93 0.30
C LEU A 214 32.41 -33.26 -0.85
N GLN A 215 32.22 -33.98 -1.96
CA GLN A 215 31.46 -33.47 -3.10
C GLN A 215 30.02 -33.13 -2.72
N THR A 216 29.34 -34.05 -2.04
CA THR A 216 27.95 -33.84 -1.56
C THR A 216 27.88 -32.63 -0.61
N TYR A 217 28.87 -32.49 0.27
CA TYR A 217 28.98 -31.32 1.16
C TYR A 217 29.12 -30.00 0.38
N GLU A 218 29.97 -29.96 -0.64
CA GLU A 218 30.16 -28.76 -1.46
C GLU A 218 28.91 -28.40 -2.27
N ASP A 219 28.19 -29.41 -2.75
CA ASP A 219 26.93 -29.22 -3.48
C ASP A 219 25.84 -28.64 -2.57
N LEU A 220 25.71 -29.16 -1.33
CA LEU A 220 24.79 -28.60 -0.33
C LEU A 220 25.15 -27.15 0.05
N PHE A 221 26.44 -26.82 0.10
CA PHE A 221 26.90 -25.47 0.37
C PHE A 221 26.58 -24.51 -0.79
N ARG A 222 26.84 -24.93 -2.03
CA ARG A 222 26.49 -24.16 -3.24
C ARG A 222 24.98 -23.93 -3.33
N ASP A 223 24.18 -24.96 -3.02
CA ASP A 223 22.72 -24.86 -2.97
C ASP A 223 22.24 -23.82 -1.94
N LEU A 224 22.78 -23.87 -0.71
CA LEU A 224 22.43 -22.89 0.33
C LEU A 224 22.74 -21.46 -0.10
N LEU A 225 23.91 -21.23 -0.71
CA LEU A 225 24.28 -19.92 -1.23
C LEU A 225 23.31 -19.47 -2.33
N SER A 226 23.06 -20.31 -3.34
CA SER A 226 22.17 -20.01 -4.46
C SER A 226 20.75 -19.67 -3.99
N ARG A 227 20.17 -20.50 -3.12
CA ARG A 227 18.83 -20.25 -2.54
C ARG A 227 18.78 -18.95 -1.75
N GLY A 228 19.85 -18.63 -1.01
CA GLY A 228 19.98 -17.37 -0.28
C GLY A 228 20.03 -16.16 -1.20
N GLU A 229 20.87 -16.21 -2.24
CA GLU A 229 21.00 -15.13 -3.23
C GLU A 229 19.70 -14.89 -3.99
N GLU A 230 19.02 -15.96 -4.42
CA GLU A 230 17.70 -15.89 -5.05
C GLU A 230 16.64 -15.27 -4.11
N CYS A 231 16.64 -15.67 -2.83
CA CYS A 231 15.73 -15.09 -1.84
C CYS A 231 15.99 -13.58 -1.66
N VAL A 232 17.26 -13.17 -1.61
CA VAL A 232 17.63 -11.75 -1.52
C VAL A 232 17.21 -10.99 -2.77
N ALA A 233 17.46 -11.54 -3.96
CA ALA A 233 17.08 -10.92 -5.23
C ALA A 233 15.56 -10.72 -5.33
N LYS A 234 14.77 -11.74 -4.99
CA LYS A 234 13.31 -11.65 -4.97
C LYS A 234 12.81 -10.63 -3.95
N ALA A 235 13.45 -10.52 -2.79
CA ALA A 235 13.09 -9.53 -1.78
C ALA A 235 13.33 -8.09 -2.28
N ARG A 236 14.46 -7.85 -2.97
CA ARG A 236 14.74 -6.54 -3.60
C ARG A 236 13.71 -6.20 -4.67
N ALA A 237 13.35 -7.16 -5.52
CA ALA A 237 12.31 -6.96 -6.53
C ALA A 237 10.96 -6.60 -5.89
N LEU A 238 10.58 -7.24 -4.78
CA LEU A 238 9.35 -6.89 -4.04
C LEU A 238 9.43 -5.48 -3.43
N CYS A 239 10.59 -5.05 -2.93
CA CYS A 239 10.78 -3.68 -2.45
C CYS A 239 10.54 -2.65 -3.58
N GLU A 240 11.14 -2.87 -4.75
CA GLU A 240 10.97 -2.01 -5.92
C GLU A 240 9.51 -1.99 -6.39
N GLN A 241 8.87 -3.16 -6.48
CA GLN A 241 7.47 -3.27 -6.86
C GLN A 241 6.53 -2.53 -5.90
N LEU A 242 6.73 -2.67 -4.58
CA LEU A 242 5.94 -1.94 -3.58
C LEU A 242 6.16 -0.44 -3.68
N TYR A 243 7.41 0.00 -3.81
CA TYR A 243 7.74 1.42 -3.91
C TYR A 243 7.07 2.06 -5.14
N ASP A 244 7.17 1.41 -6.29
CA ASP A 244 6.55 1.89 -7.52
C ASP A 244 5.03 1.86 -7.44
N ALA A 245 4.44 0.79 -6.87
CA ALA A 245 3.00 0.68 -6.68
C ALA A 245 2.46 1.80 -5.77
N LEU A 246 3.14 2.11 -4.66
CA LEU A 246 2.76 3.21 -3.75
C LEU A 246 2.83 4.57 -4.45
N ASN A 247 3.87 4.84 -5.22
CA ASN A 247 4.00 6.09 -5.97
C ASN A 247 2.92 6.23 -7.04
N ARG A 248 2.65 5.16 -7.80
CA ARG A 248 1.56 5.14 -8.79
C ARG A 248 0.20 5.35 -8.13
N ALA A 249 -0.05 4.65 -7.03
CA ALA A 249 -1.30 4.76 -6.26
C ALA A 249 -1.52 6.20 -5.76
N THR A 250 -0.51 6.80 -5.14
CA THR A 250 -0.56 8.17 -4.63
C THR A 250 -0.92 9.18 -5.72
N ASN A 251 -0.26 9.09 -6.88
CA ASN A 251 -0.52 10.00 -7.99
C ASN A 251 -1.92 9.82 -8.59
N ARG A 252 -2.35 8.57 -8.83
CA ARG A 252 -3.68 8.27 -9.39
C ARG A 252 -4.79 8.73 -8.47
N LEU A 253 -4.68 8.46 -7.16
CA LEU A 253 -5.67 8.88 -6.17
C LEU A 253 -5.72 10.41 -6.04
N ARG A 254 -4.57 11.07 -5.95
CA ARG A 254 -4.50 12.54 -5.87
C ARG A 254 -5.14 13.21 -7.08
N GLN A 255 -4.81 12.74 -8.29
CA GLN A 255 -5.39 13.26 -9.51
C GLN A 255 -6.91 13.07 -9.53
N LYS A 256 -7.39 11.89 -9.11
CA LYS A 256 -8.83 11.60 -9.10
C LYS A 256 -9.58 12.42 -8.04
N ALA A 257 -9.00 12.61 -6.86
CA ALA A 257 -9.59 13.41 -5.80
C ALA A 257 -9.72 14.89 -6.20
N GLU A 258 -8.71 15.45 -6.89
CA GLU A 258 -8.74 16.81 -7.44
C GLU A 258 -9.80 16.95 -8.55
N ASP A 259 -9.87 15.97 -9.44
CA ASP A 259 -10.84 15.90 -10.54
C ASP A 259 -12.30 15.92 -10.04
N VAL A 260 -12.59 15.19 -8.96
CA VAL A 260 -13.89 15.21 -8.26
C VAL A 260 -14.13 16.54 -7.57
N SER A 261 -13.11 17.09 -6.89
CA SER A 261 -13.21 18.37 -6.17
C SER A 261 -13.53 19.54 -7.12
N GLN A 262 -12.93 19.55 -8.31
CA GLN A 262 -13.22 20.56 -9.33
C GLN A 262 -14.65 20.47 -9.84
N ARG A 263 -15.15 19.26 -10.12
CA ARG A 263 -16.56 19.05 -10.52
C ARG A 263 -17.53 19.48 -9.44
N LEU A 264 -17.21 19.19 -8.19
CA LEU A 264 -18.06 19.58 -7.06
C LEU A 264 -18.10 21.10 -6.91
N ARG A 265 -16.97 21.80 -7.01
CA ARG A 265 -16.93 23.28 -7.03
C ARG A 265 -17.76 23.85 -8.18
N ARG A 266 -17.62 23.28 -9.38
CA ARG A 266 -18.41 23.68 -10.56
C ARG A 266 -19.90 23.48 -10.32
N ARG A 267 -20.32 22.34 -9.78
CA ARG A 267 -21.73 22.04 -9.48
C ARG A 267 -22.31 23.00 -8.44
N ILE A 268 -21.56 23.30 -7.39
CA ILE A 268 -21.93 24.30 -6.37
C ILE A 268 -22.11 25.68 -7.00
N PHE A 269 -21.21 26.08 -7.90
CA PHE A 269 -21.29 27.35 -8.61
C PHE A 269 -22.51 27.43 -9.53
N GLU A 270 -22.76 26.41 -10.34
CA GLU A 270 -23.92 26.31 -11.24
C GLU A 270 -25.23 26.39 -10.44
N THR A 271 -25.34 25.60 -9.36
CA THR A 271 -26.53 25.60 -8.49
C THR A 271 -26.75 26.94 -7.80
N SER A 272 -25.66 27.57 -7.31
CA SER A 272 -25.73 28.90 -6.70
C SER A 272 -26.14 29.98 -7.72
N SER A 273 -25.69 29.85 -8.97
CA SER A 273 -26.04 30.78 -10.04
C SER A 273 -27.52 30.65 -10.44
N ALA A 274 -28.02 29.42 -10.58
CA ALA A 274 -29.43 29.15 -10.80
C ALA A 274 -30.32 29.69 -9.67
N LEU A 275 -29.88 29.56 -8.41
CA LEU A 275 -30.58 30.13 -7.26
C LEU A 275 -30.62 31.65 -7.26
N ARG A 276 -29.55 32.33 -7.71
CA ARG A 276 -29.55 33.79 -7.86
C ARG A 276 -30.53 34.24 -8.94
N GLU A 277 -30.58 33.53 -10.06
CA GLU A 277 -31.54 33.81 -11.13
C GLU A 277 -32.99 33.63 -10.64
N LEU A 278 -33.29 32.51 -9.97
CA LEU A 278 -34.64 32.29 -9.43
C LEU A 278 -35.04 33.34 -8.38
N ARG A 279 -34.10 33.80 -7.55
CA ARG A 279 -34.34 34.92 -6.62
C ARG A 279 -34.67 36.22 -7.35
N TYR A 280 -33.98 36.50 -8.44
CA TYR A 280 -34.27 37.66 -9.27
C TYR A 280 -35.69 37.56 -9.86
N GLN A 281 -36.03 36.41 -10.45
CA GLN A 281 -37.38 36.15 -10.99
C GLN A 281 -38.47 36.26 -9.90
N GLN A 282 -38.20 35.77 -8.68
CA GLN A 282 -39.13 35.91 -7.56
C GLN A 282 -39.43 37.39 -7.25
N VAL A 283 -38.39 38.22 -7.11
CA VAL A 283 -38.56 39.65 -6.81
C VAL A 283 -39.32 40.37 -7.92
N GLU A 284 -39.04 40.07 -9.18
CA GLU A 284 -39.76 40.67 -10.30
C GLU A 284 -41.24 40.24 -10.35
N LEU A 285 -41.55 38.97 -10.06
CA LEU A 285 -42.94 38.49 -9.96
C LEU A 285 -43.67 39.12 -8.77
N GLU A 286 -43.01 39.28 -7.62
CA GLU A 286 -43.57 39.96 -6.45
C GLU A 286 -43.90 41.43 -6.76
N ARG A 287 -42.99 42.13 -7.46
CA ARG A 287 -43.23 43.51 -7.93
C ARG A 287 -44.39 43.60 -8.93
N MET A 288 -44.48 42.64 -9.86
CA MET A 288 -45.56 42.60 -10.84
C MET A 288 -46.92 42.34 -10.15
N LYS A 289 -46.94 41.43 -9.17
CA LYS A 289 -48.11 41.17 -8.33
C LYS A 289 -48.58 42.43 -7.62
N GLU A 290 -47.67 43.17 -6.98
CA GLU A 290 -48.00 44.42 -6.28
C GLU A 290 -48.61 45.46 -7.21
N LYS A 291 -48.02 45.66 -8.40
CA LYS A 291 -48.55 46.57 -9.42
C LYS A 291 -49.94 46.18 -9.89
N LEU A 292 -50.16 44.90 -10.21
CA LEU A 292 -51.49 44.42 -10.62
C LEU A 292 -52.55 44.63 -9.54
N LEU A 293 -52.20 44.43 -8.27
CA LEU A 293 -53.11 44.69 -7.15
C LEU A 293 -53.47 46.19 -7.05
N MET A 294 -52.48 47.08 -7.23
CA MET A 294 -52.71 48.52 -7.25
C MET A 294 -53.60 48.94 -8.43
N ASP A 295 -53.29 48.47 -9.63
CA ASP A 295 -54.05 48.76 -10.86
C ASP A 295 -55.51 48.28 -10.73
N ILE A 296 -55.72 47.05 -10.22
CA ILE A 296 -57.08 46.52 -9.97
C ILE A 296 -57.83 47.41 -8.97
N ALA A 297 -57.20 47.85 -7.88
CA ALA A 297 -57.83 48.71 -6.89
C ALA A 297 -58.18 50.10 -7.48
N GLU A 298 -57.29 50.68 -8.30
CA GLU A 298 -57.53 51.95 -8.98
C GLU A 298 -58.68 51.83 -10.00
N TRP A 299 -58.70 50.77 -10.82
CA TRP A 299 -59.78 50.53 -11.77
C TRP A 299 -61.11 50.26 -11.09
N GLN A 300 -61.13 49.55 -9.95
CA GLN A 300 -62.34 49.37 -9.15
C GLN A 300 -62.87 50.69 -8.58
N SER A 301 -61.98 51.57 -8.10
CA SER A 301 -62.33 52.91 -7.62
C SER A 301 -62.88 53.79 -8.76
N SER A 302 -62.21 53.78 -9.91
CA SER A 302 -62.66 54.47 -11.12
C SER A 302 -64.04 53.97 -11.57
N ARG A 303 -64.24 52.65 -11.61
CA ARG A 303 -65.53 52.02 -11.92
C ARG A 303 -66.62 52.48 -10.95
N ALA A 304 -66.36 52.48 -9.64
CA ALA A 304 -67.33 52.96 -8.65
C ALA A 304 -67.72 54.43 -8.88
N SER A 305 -66.74 55.28 -9.25
CA SER A 305 -66.97 56.67 -9.64
C SER A 305 -67.85 56.77 -10.90
N LYS A 306 -67.59 55.96 -11.94
CA LYS A 306 -68.40 55.93 -13.18
C LYS A 306 -69.82 55.43 -12.94
N VAL A 307 -70.01 54.42 -12.09
CA VAL A 307 -71.34 53.96 -11.66
C VAL A 307 -72.11 55.08 -10.93
N ALA A 308 -71.44 55.89 -10.11
CA ALA A 308 -72.07 57.04 -9.47
C ALA A 308 -72.48 58.13 -10.48
N GLN A 309 -71.64 58.39 -11.49
CA GLN A 309 -71.95 59.29 -12.60
C GLN A 309 -73.14 58.77 -13.44
N GLN A 310 -73.20 57.47 -13.70
CA GLN A 310 -74.30 56.83 -14.41
C GLN A 310 -75.61 57.02 -13.64
N LYS A 311 -75.64 56.70 -12.34
CA LYS A 311 -76.81 56.91 -11.47
C LYS A 311 -77.29 58.37 -11.50
N LEU A 312 -76.36 59.32 -11.51
CA LEU A 312 -76.68 60.74 -11.61
C LEU A 312 -77.34 61.08 -12.96
N SER A 313 -76.80 60.56 -14.07
CA SER A 313 -77.38 60.77 -15.41
C SER A 313 -78.79 60.18 -15.53
N GLU A 314 -79.02 58.99 -14.98
CA GLU A 314 -80.32 58.31 -14.95
C GLU A 314 -81.32 59.08 -14.09
N THR A 315 -80.93 59.49 -12.89
CA THR A 315 -81.77 60.30 -11.99
C THR A 315 -82.16 61.63 -12.64
N ARG A 316 -81.19 62.32 -13.29
CA ARG A 316 -81.46 63.56 -14.04
C ARG A 316 -82.43 63.33 -15.18
N THR A 317 -82.34 62.20 -15.86
CA THR A 317 -83.23 61.83 -16.96
C THR A 317 -84.64 61.55 -16.45
N GLU A 318 -84.78 60.79 -15.35
CA GLU A 318 -86.06 60.49 -14.70
C GLU A 318 -86.77 61.74 -14.19
N GLU A 319 -86.09 62.61 -13.44
CA GLU A 319 -86.68 63.85 -12.92
C GLU A 319 -87.22 64.75 -14.04
N ARG A 320 -86.55 64.77 -15.20
CA ARG A 320 -87.00 65.54 -16.36
C ARG A 320 -88.29 65.00 -16.99
N THR A 321 -88.63 63.72 -16.80
CA THR A 321 -89.90 63.16 -17.30
C THR A 321 -91.13 63.68 -16.55
N LYS A 322 -90.94 64.28 -15.37
CA LYS A 322 -92.03 64.87 -14.55
C LYS A 322 -92.50 66.25 -15.05
N ARG A 323 -91.90 66.79 -16.12
CA ARG A 323 -92.30 68.07 -16.72
C ARG A 323 -93.74 67.99 -17.26
N PRO A 324 -94.61 68.98 -16.98
CA PRO A 324 -96.00 68.93 -17.42
C PRO A 324 -96.18 69.35 -18.89
N GLY A 325 -97.09 68.66 -19.60
CA GLY A 325 -97.62 69.09 -20.90
C GLY A 325 -96.54 69.27 -22.00
N LEU A 326 -96.57 70.42 -22.67
CA LEU A 326 -95.68 70.79 -23.78
C LEU A 326 -94.19 70.95 -23.36
N GLU A 327 -93.92 71.20 -22.07
CA GLU A 327 -92.55 71.37 -21.55
C GLU A 327 -91.79 70.03 -21.45
N ASN A 328 -92.49 68.88 -21.59
CA ASN A 328 -91.86 67.56 -21.68
C ASN A 328 -91.29 67.28 -23.09
N ALA A 329 -90.46 68.20 -23.56
CA ALA A 329 -89.82 68.13 -24.86
C ALA A 329 -88.48 67.39 -24.79
N LYS A 330 -88.15 66.61 -25.83
CA LYS A 330 -86.83 66.04 -26.06
C LYS A 330 -85.87 67.12 -26.59
N ASP A 331 -85.44 67.99 -25.69
CA ASP A 331 -84.49 69.08 -25.98
C ASP A 331 -83.03 68.55 -26.08
N ALA A 332 -82.09 69.45 -26.34
CA ALA A 332 -80.67 69.11 -26.44
C ALA A 332 -80.11 68.42 -25.18
N VAL A 333 -80.65 68.73 -23.99
CA VAL A 333 -80.20 68.13 -22.73
C VAL A 333 -80.67 66.68 -22.60
N TYR A 334 -81.86 66.35 -23.12
CA TYR A 334 -82.31 64.95 -23.20
C TYR A 334 -81.35 64.09 -24.04
N TYR A 335 -80.95 64.57 -25.22
CA TYR A 335 -80.00 63.83 -26.06
C TYR A 335 -78.62 63.73 -25.40
N GLY A 336 -78.12 64.83 -24.81
CA GLY A 336 -76.83 64.83 -24.10
C GLY A 336 -76.79 63.89 -22.89
N LEU A 337 -77.88 63.76 -22.11
CA LEU A 337 -77.95 62.81 -20.99
C LEU A 337 -77.99 61.35 -21.47
N ASN A 338 -78.64 61.06 -22.59
CA ASN A 338 -78.64 59.71 -23.17
C ASN A 338 -77.28 59.33 -23.78
N GLU A 339 -76.59 60.29 -24.40
CA GLU A 339 -75.21 60.11 -24.87
C GLU A 339 -74.25 59.90 -23.69
N GLU A 340 -74.35 60.71 -22.63
CA GLU A 340 -73.58 60.56 -21.39
C GLU A 340 -73.81 59.17 -20.77
N HIS A 341 -75.07 58.73 -20.66
CA HIS A 341 -75.42 57.42 -20.14
C HIS A 341 -74.82 56.29 -21.00
N SER A 342 -75.00 56.34 -22.32
CA SER A 342 -74.50 55.30 -23.23
C SER A 342 -72.98 55.18 -23.15
N HIS A 343 -72.27 56.32 -23.14
CA HIS A 343 -70.81 56.34 -22.98
C HIS A 343 -70.37 55.84 -21.59
N LEU A 344 -71.08 56.16 -20.52
CA LEU A 344 -70.77 55.66 -19.18
C LEU A 344 -70.93 54.14 -19.07
N VAL A 345 -71.95 53.57 -19.71
CA VAL A 345 -72.13 52.10 -19.79
C VAL A 345 -70.95 51.46 -20.51
N GLU A 346 -70.56 51.96 -21.69
CA GLU A 346 -69.42 51.44 -22.45
C GLU A 346 -68.11 51.48 -21.64
N VAL A 347 -67.84 52.58 -20.94
CA VAL A 347 -66.64 52.72 -20.10
C VAL A 347 -66.68 51.79 -18.88
N ILE A 348 -67.84 51.60 -18.26
CA ILE A 348 -68.00 50.66 -17.14
C ILE A 348 -67.76 49.23 -17.60
N ASP A 349 -68.34 48.82 -18.74
CA ASP A 349 -68.15 47.49 -19.32
C ASP A 349 -66.68 47.24 -19.68
N ALA A 350 -66.01 48.22 -20.27
CA ALA A 350 -64.58 48.15 -20.57
C ALA A 350 -63.71 48.03 -19.30
N LEU A 351 -64.05 48.76 -18.23
CA LEU A 351 -63.37 48.62 -16.93
C LEU A 351 -63.62 47.25 -16.30
N ASP A 352 -64.83 46.72 -16.38
CA ASP A 352 -65.17 45.39 -15.88
C ASP A 352 -64.39 44.29 -16.61
N GLU A 353 -64.31 44.36 -17.95
CA GLU A 353 -63.52 43.44 -18.76
C GLU A 353 -62.04 43.49 -18.36
N GLN A 354 -61.48 44.69 -18.19
CA GLN A 354 -60.09 44.87 -17.82
C GLN A 354 -59.78 44.34 -16.41
N ILE A 355 -60.69 44.55 -15.45
CA ILE A 355 -60.56 44.01 -14.09
C ILE A 355 -60.56 42.47 -14.11
N VAL A 356 -61.41 41.82 -14.91
CA VAL A 356 -61.44 40.36 -15.03
C VAL A 356 -60.11 39.84 -15.60
N LYS A 357 -59.65 40.40 -16.72
CA LYS A 357 -58.37 40.01 -17.33
C LYS A 357 -57.19 40.19 -16.38
N ALA A 358 -57.17 41.27 -15.60
CA ALA A 358 -56.10 41.52 -14.65
C ALA A 358 -56.10 40.55 -13.47
N ARG A 359 -57.29 40.13 -13.00
CA ARG A 359 -57.40 39.07 -11.99
C ARG A 359 -56.89 37.72 -12.50
N GLU A 360 -57.17 37.38 -13.75
CA GLU A 360 -56.62 36.17 -14.39
C GLU A 360 -55.08 36.25 -14.47
N GLN A 361 -54.53 37.38 -14.91
CA GLN A 361 -53.08 37.59 -14.94
C GLN A 361 -52.45 37.53 -13.53
N LEU A 362 -53.12 38.10 -12.53
CA LEU A 362 -52.69 38.02 -11.14
C LEU A 362 -52.60 36.56 -10.67
N GLN A 363 -53.61 35.74 -10.96
CA GLN A 363 -53.60 34.32 -10.62
C GLN A 363 -52.41 33.61 -11.29
N MET A 364 -52.17 33.86 -12.59
CA MET A 364 -51.03 33.26 -13.30
C MET A 364 -49.68 33.66 -12.68
N VAL A 365 -49.52 34.91 -12.24
CA VAL A 365 -48.32 35.39 -11.54
C VAL A 365 -48.17 34.70 -10.18
N GLU A 366 -49.26 34.53 -9.42
CA GLU A 366 -49.24 33.85 -8.12
C GLU A 366 -48.88 32.36 -8.26
N ASP A 367 -49.46 31.67 -9.23
CA ASP A 367 -49.15 30.27 -9.54
C ASP A 367 -47.67 30.11 -9.90
N ARG A 368 -47.16 30.98 -10.79
CA ARG A 368 -45.75 30.97 -11.20
C ARG A 368 -44.80 31.29 -10.05
N LEU A 369 -45.18 32.20 -9.15
CA LEU A 369 -44.41 32.51 -7.95
C LEU A 369 -44.33 31.28 -7.04
N GLY A 370 -45.43 30.55 -6.87
CA GLY A 370 -45.44 29.28 -6.15
C GLY A 370 -44.46 28.25 -6.72
N GLU A 371 -44.44 28.08 -8.04
CA GLU A 371 -43.48 27.19 -8.72
C GLU A 371 -42.02 27.63 -8.51
N VAL A 372 -41.72 28.92 -8.61
CA VAL A 372 -40.37 29.47 -8.40
C VAL A 372 -39.91 29.23 -6.96
N CYS A 373 -40.78 29.51 -5.97
CA CYS A 373 -40.47 29.26 -4.57
C CYS A 373 -40.19 27.78 -4.29
N GLU A 374 -40.98 26.88 -4.86
CA GLU A 374 -40.77 25.44 -4.70
C GLU A 374 -39.47 24.99 -5.36
N ARG A 375 -39.17 25.47 -6.57
CA ARG A 375 -37.90 25.17 -7.26
C ARG A 375 -36.70 25.68 -6.46
N MET A 376 -36.78 26.86 -5.88
CA MET A 376 -35.76 27.39 -4.98
C MET A 376 -35.58 26.53 -3.73
N ARG A 377 -36.67 26.03 -3.13
CA ARG A 377 -36.61 25.16 -1.95
C ARG A 377 -35.84 23.87 -2.25
N VAL A 378 -36.11 23.24 -3.39
CA VAL A 378 -35.41 22.02 -3.83
C VAL A 378 -33.92 22.32 -4.10
N LEU A 379 -33.60 23.35 -4.88
CA LEU A 379 -32.21 23.71 -5.20
C LEU A 379 -31.38 24.10 -3.97
N ASN A 380 -31.98 24.77 -2.98
CA ASN A 380 -31.28 25.10 -1.72
C ASN A 380 -30.90 23.82 -0.94
N ARG A 381 -31.76 22.79 -0.95
CA ARG A 381 -31.44 21.48 -0.34
C ARG A 381 -30.30 20.80 -1.09
N SER A 382 -30.38 20.76 -2.43
CA SER A 382 -29.32 20.19 -3.28
C SER A 382 -27.97 20.90 -3.04
N LEU A 383 -27.98 22.22 -2.95
CA LEU A 383 -26.78 23.02 -2.65
C LEU A 383 -26.22 22.72 -1.25
N ALA A 384 -27.08 22.55 -0.25
CA ALA A 384 -26.65 22.19 1.10
C ALA A 384 -25.96 20.82 1.13
N VAL A 385 -26.51 19.84 0.42
CA VAL A 385 -25.90 18.51 0.26
C VAL A 385 -24.53 18.62 -0.44
N ASP A 386 -24.44 19.33 -1.56
CA ASP A 386 -23.17 19.48 -2.28
C ASP A 386 -22.10 20.20 -1.44
N ARG A 387 -22.49 21.20 -0.63
CA ARG A 387 -21.58 21.86 0.32
C ARG A 387 -21.13 20.95 1.46
N GLN A 388 -22.02 20.13 1.99
CA GLN A 388 -21.68 19.15 3.02
C GLN A 388 -20.68 18.12 2.48
N VAL A 389 -20.94 17.58 1.28
CA VAL A 389 -20.03 16.66 0.60
C VAL A 389 -18.67 17.31 0.35
N PHE A 390 -18.66 18.58 -0.06
CA PHE A 390 -17.40 19.33 -0.25
C PHE A 390 -16.63 19.43 1.06
N GLY A 391 -17.31 19.73 2.18
CA GLY A 391 -16.71 19.79 3.51
C GLY A 391 -16.18 18.44 4.02
N LEU A 392 -16.90 17.34 3.78
CA LEU A 392 -16.45 15.98 4.12
C LEU A 392 -15.15 15.63 3.40
N ARG A 393 -15.07 15.99 2.11
CA ARG A 393 -13.92 15.68 1.26
C ARG A 393 -12.69 16.56 1.54
N CYS A 394 -12.82 17.68 2.23
CA CYS A 394 -11.67 18.45 2.73
C CYS A 394 -10.84 17.69 3.79
N ARG A 395 -11.31 16.52 4.25
CA ARG A 395 -10.57 15.63 5.17
C ARG A 395 -9.62 14.67 4.44
N LEU A 396 -9.76 14.54 3.12
CA LEU A 396 -8.86 13.80 2.22
C LEU A 396 -7.66 14.68 1.86
#